data_AF-A0A7U4DPV4-F1
#
_entry.id   AF-A0A7U4DPV4-F1
#
_cell.length_a   1.000
_cell.length_b   1.000
_cell.length_c   1.000
_cell.angle_alpha   90.00
_cell.angle_beta   90.00
_cell.angle_gamma   90.00
#
_symmetry.space_group_name_H-M   'P 1'
#
loop_
_entity.id
_entity.type
_entity.pdbx_description
1 polymer ?
#
loop_
_entity_poly.entity_id
_entity_poly.type
_entity_poly.pdbx_seq_one_letter_code
_entity_poly.pdbx_strand_id
1 'polypeptide(L)'
;MKSRERFNKILLACRDRIQDEVAALIGKPFKIGEAEFRVTSKEELFADVDGKQALARVRLEGDVQGSGCLLVSVKDAIYIGGTLIMLPESELASVLAEQQYSEELQDSYGEVANIICGAATVTFEEMYPKSVRLIRTEQEVVVPLKVEVESDQPIVDVPYYLMTAPMQLGSHELGNVHLALPAGPFGLVAEAPKEHLSPQSAEEKIAEQAVTGVQAETGEAPERQAADSAAAEAGADDRPENRAAAAGEHAAPSQPKRDIGKQKKLIDGLLKSCMTKMGSEVSALLGGVLEVTPTENLAVTKEGFIEQAGGKQIMTRMELRGGGQGEAYLFVDLKTAVYLGGCLIMLPESELEETVRNEDFSEDARDAYGEVTNIVAGVFTSVFEEQSRLKLGFVKTAVEPVSPAKIDPEADEVFANQAYYLSLGEMRYNERDLGRLQLLVPARVLELEGLLAHGEEEAPSGGETATTATATAPSGKAPAAPSGPAPLREKTAESVDVLIFTDDDPEAGRIANALEVAGYACRILHFKDPVNTMLTSRIQMIFLVMQEVSEQGFGMAIKISSAGLPVPLVAAGPAWTRTLVLKAVKYGACDILITPSSPGDIREKIENNLVKKAA
;
A
#
# COMPACT_ATOMS: atom_id res chain seq x y z
N MET A 1 -15.41 -36.93 -4.07
CA MET A 1 -15.22 -36.86 -2.60
C MET A 1 -13.92 -37.54 -2.15
N LYS A 2 -13.83 -38.88 -2.04
CA LYS A 2 -12.62 -39.60 -1.55
C LYS A 2 -11.28 -39.20 -2.19
N SER A 3 -11.24 -38.92 -3.51
CA SER A 3 -10.00 -38.46 -4.18
C SER A 3 -9.52 -37.10 -3.64
N ARG A 4 -10.44 -36.15 -3.46
CA ARG A 4 -10.16 -34.79 -2.96
C ARG A 4 -9.68 -34.82 -1.50
N GLU A 5 -10.30 -35.63 -0.65
CA GLU A 5 -9.85 -35.84 0.73
C GLU A 5 -8.42 -36.44 0.80
N ARG A 6 -8.10 -37.40 -0.08
CA ARG A 6 -6.72 -37.93 -0.18
C ARG A 6 -5.75 -36.84 -0.64
N PHE A 7 -6.13 -36.03 -1.63
CA PHE A 7 -5.28 -34.96 -2.15
C PHE A 7 -5.01 -33.87 -1.10
N ASN A 8 -6.02 -33.46 -0.33
CA ASN A 8 -5.83 -32.55 0.80
C ASN A 8 -4.83 -33.08 1.83
N LYS A 9 -4.86 -34.39 2.14
CA LYS A 9 -3.87 -35.00 3.05
C LYS A 9 -2.45 -34.96 2.51
N ILE A 10 -2.27 -35.07 1.20
CA ILE A 10 -0.95 -34.92 0.56
C ILE A 10 -0.50 -33.47 0.64
N LEU A 11 -1.35 -32.50 0.30
CA LEU A 11 -1.00 -31.08 0.37
C LEU A 11 -0.76 -30.58 1.81
N LEU A 12 -1.47 -31.11 2.80
CA LEU A 12 -1.17 -30.86 4.22
C LEU A 12 0.20 -31.41 4.62
N ALA A 13 0.57 -32.61 4.16
CA ALA A 13 1.92 -33.13 4.38
C ALA A 13 2.98 -32.32 3.62
N CYS A 14 2.67 -31.80 2.41
CA CYS A 14 3.53 -30.88 1.70
C CYS A 14 3.73 -29.60 2.53
N ARG A 15 2.65 -28.99 3.03
CA ARG A 15 2.71 -27.82 3.91
C ARG A 15 3.63 -28.05 5.11
N ASP A 16 3.46 -29.16 5.81
CA ASP A 16 4.24 -29.48 7.00
C ASP A 16 5.73 -29.63 6.67
N ARG A 17 6.06 -30.32 5.57
CA ARG A 17 7.45 -30.48 5.12
C ARG A 17 8.05 -29.17 4.60
N ILE A 18 7.29 -28.38 3.84
CA ILE A 18 7.69 -27.05 3.37
C ILE A 18 8.02 -26.16 4.57
N GLN A 19 7.18 -26.17 5.60
CA GLN A 19 7.40 -25.39 6.82
C GLN A 19 8.75 -25.73 7.46
N ASP A 20 9.03 -27.02 7.65
CA ASP A 20 10.26 -27.49 8.29
C ASP A 20 11.51 -27.22 7.43
N GLU A 21 11.45 -27.46 6.10
CA GLU A 21 12.59 -27.23 5.20
C GLU A 21 12.88 -25.73 4.99
N VAL A 22 11.85 -24.88 4.88
CA VAL A 22 12.03 -23.42 4.77
C VAL A 22 12.51 -22.81 6.10
N ALA A 23 12.01 -23.30 7.25
CA ALA A 23 12.54 -22.89 8.56
C ALA A 23 14.03 -23.26 8.71
N ALA A 24 14.42 -24.46 8.25
CA ALA A 24 15.81 -24.92 8.27
C ALA A 24 16.72 -24.10 7.33
N LEU A 25 16.23 -23.74 6.14
CA LEU A 25 16.95 -22.90 5.18
C LEU A 25 17.21 -21.48 5.71
N ILE A 26 16.16 -20.83 6.24
CA ILE A 26 16.25 -19.44 6.72
C ILE A 26 16.92 -19.34 8.10
N GLY A 27 16.94 -20.44 8.88
CA GLY A 27 17.49 -20.45 10.24
C GLY A 27 16.62 -19.70 11.26
N LYS A 28 15.36 -19.39 10.91
CA LYS A 28 14.36 -18.77 11.80
C LYS A 28 13.08 -19.62 11.82
N PRO A 29 12.29 -19.59 12.91
CA PRO A 29 11.00 -20.28 12.95
C PRO A 29 10.09 -19.78 11.83
N PHE A 30 9.75 -20.64 10.88
CA PHE A 30 8.75 -20.38 9.86
C PHE A 30 7.51 -21.23 10.18
N LYS A 31 6.32 -20.67 10.01
CA LYS A 31 5.05 -21.39 10.21
C LYS A 31 4.13 -21.17 9.02
N ILE A 32 3.38 -22.22 8.69
CA ILE A 32 2.27 -22.15 7.74
C ILE A 32 1.00 -22.59 8.48
N GLY A 33 -0.02 -21.74 8.47
CA GLY A 33 -1.22 -21.90 9.28
C GLY A 33 -2.19 -22.97 8.76
N GLU A 34 -3.47 -22.81 9.13
CA GLU A 34 -4.54 -23.65 8.61
C GLU A 34 -4.68 -23.45 7.09
N ALA A 35 -4.84 -24.55 6.36
CA ALA A 35 -4.83 -24.56 4.90
C ALA A 35 -6.24 -24.77 4.33
N GLU A 36 -6.67 -23.85 3.48
CA GLU A 36 -7.92 -23.93 2.74
C GLU A 36 -7.69 -24.55 1.35
N PHE A 37 -8.66 -25.35 0.89
CA PHE A 37 -8.54 -26.12 -0.35
C PHE A 37 -9.75 -26.00 -1.27
N ARG A 38 -9.57 -25.49 -2.48
CA ARG A 38 -10.65 -25.36 -3.48
C ARG A 38 -10.18 -25.64 -4.91
N VAL A 39 -11.13 -26.00 -5.76
CA VAL A 39 -10.96 -25.85 -7.21
C VAL A 39 -11.20 -24.37 -7.53
N THR A 40 -10.39 -23.79 -8.41
CA THR A 40 -10.44 -22.37 -8.81
C THR A 40 -10.14 -22.27 -10.31
N SER A 41 -10.70 -21.30 -11.01
CA SER A 41 -10.21 -20.91 -12.34
C SER A 41 -8.92 -20.06 -12.22
N LYS A 42 -8.25 -19.80 -13.37
CA LYS A 42 -7.16 -18.82 -13.44
C LYS A 42 -7.65 -17.42 -13.08
N GLU A 43 -8.82 -17.01 -13.58
CA GLU A 43 -9.45 -15.72 -13.25
C GLU A 43 -9.66 -15.58 -11.73
N GLU A 44 -10.24 -16.59 -11.09
CA GLU A 44 -10.48 -16.61 -9.64
C GLU A 44 -9.20 -16.56 -8.82
N LEU A 45 -8.16 -17.28 -9.24
CA LEU A 45 -6.86 -17.27 -8.58
C LEU A 45 -6.27 -15.87 -8.48
N PHE A 46 -6.38 -15.07 -9.55
CA PHE A 46 -5.90 -13.68 -9.58
C PHE A 46 -6.92 -12.66 -9.06
N ALA A 47 -8.22 -12.97 -9.01
CA ALA A 47 -9.24 -12.13 -8.39
C ALA A 47 -9.19 -12.15 -6.84
N ASP A 48 -8.55 -13.15 -6.26
CA ASP A 48 -8.46 -13.34 -4.81
C ASP A 48 -7.18 -12.80 -4.15
N VAL A 49 -6.28 -12.17 -4.92
CA VAL A 49 -5.02 -11.60 -4.43
C VAL A 49 -4.84 -10.13 -4.86
N ASP A 50 -4.41 -9.29 -3.92
CA ASP A 50 -4.26 -7.84 -4.10
C ASP A 50 -2.79 -7.42 -4.27
N GLY A 51 -2.54 -6.42 -5.13
CA GLY A 51 -1.21 -5.83 -5.32
C GLY A 51 -0.21 -6.73 -6.06
N LYS A 52 1.06 -6.30 -6.13
CA LYS A 52 2.14 -7.02 -6.84
C LYS A 52 2.42 -8.37 -6.17
N GLN A 53 2.43 -9.45 -6.97
CA GLN A 53 2.73 -10.82 -6.53
C GLN A 53 4.07 -11.30 -7.11
N ALA A 54 4.82 -12.08 -6.33
CA ALA A 54 5.91 -12.90 -6.86
C ALA A 54 5.32 -14.26 -7.28
N LEU A 55 5.27 -14.50 -8.59
CA LEU A 55 4.82 -15.79 -9.15
C LEU A 55 6.03 -16.63 -9.51
N ALA A 56 6.14 -17.81 -8.91
CA ALA A 56 7.08 -18.83 -9.35
C ALA A 56 6.32 -19.95 -10.08
N ARG A 57 6.65 -20.16 -11.36
CA ARG A 57 6.01 -21.19 -12.20
C ARG A 57 6.49 -22.57 -11.77
N VAL A 58 5.54 -23.48 -11.59
CA VAL A 58 5.78 -24.86 -11.15
C VAL A 58 5.39 -25.80 -12.27
N ARG A 59 6.38 -26.41 -12.93
CA ARG A 59 6.14 -27.48 -13.91
C ARG A 59 5.99 -28.81 -13.19
N LEU A 60 5.00 -29.59 -13.59
CA LEU A 60 4.83 -30.98 -13.16
C LEU A 60 5.47 -31.90 -14.21
N GLU A 61 6.37 -32.77 -13.77
CA GLU A 61 7.03 -33.77 -14.60
C GLU A 61 6.87 -35.19 -14.02
N GLY A 62 6.93 -36.22 -14.87
CA GLY A 62 6.68 -37.62 -14.52
C GLY A 62 5.42 -38.20 -15.19
N ASP A 63 4.70 -39.05 -14.46
CA ASP A 63 3.44 -39.69 -14.87
C ASP A 63 2.23 -38.72 -14.84
N VAL A 64 2.42 -37.55 -14.23
CA VAL A 64 1.48 -36.44 -14.18
C VAL A 64 2.23 -35.20 -14.68
N GLN A 65 1.71 -34.58 -15.73
CA GLN A 65 2.31 -33.40 -16.37
C GLN A 65 1.33 -32.23 -16.34
N GLY A 66 1.89 -31.01 -16.37
CA GLY A 66 1.13 -29.77 -16.40
C GLY A 66 1.94 -28.58 -15.89
N SER A 67 1.29 -27.42 -15.81
CA SER A 67 1.86 -26.20 -15.24
C SER A 67 0.94 -25.65 -14.17
N GLY A 68 1.54 -25.28 -13.03
CA GLY A 68 0.93 -24.59 -11.91
C GLY A 68 1.81 -23.45 -11.44
N CYS A 69 1.51 -22.88 -10.27
CA CYS A 69 2.33 -21.82 -9.69
C CYS A 69 2.32 -21.85 -8.15
N LEU A 70 3.37 -21.23 -7.62
CA LEU A 70 3.47 -20.75 -6.25
C LEU A 70 3.34 -19.22 -6.31
N LEU A 71 2.48 -18.65 -5.46
CA LEU A 71 2.20 -17.21 -5.42
C LEU A 71 2.25 -16.70 -3.97
N VAL A 72 2.94 -15.59 -3.77
CA VAL A 72 2.98 -14.78 -2.54
C VAL A 72 3.00 -13.30 -2.92
N SER A 73 2.70 -12.39 -2.00
CA SER A 73 2.89 -10.95 -2.30
C SER A 73 4.36 -10.61 -2.47
N VAL A 74 4.67 -9.59 -3.29
CA VAL A 74 6.06 -9.10 -3.44
C VAL A 74 6.65 -8.66 -2.10
N LYS A 75 5.84 -8.13 -1.18
CA LYS A 75 6.31 -7.77 0.17
C LYS A 75 6.75 -9.00 0.96
N ASP A 76 5.98 -10.08 0.92
CA ASP A 76 6.36 -11.33 1.59
C ASP A 76 7.60 -11.94 0.95
N ALA A 77 7.70 -11.92 -0.39
CA ALA A 77 8.88 -12.40 -1.11
C ALA A 77 10.15 -11.60 -0.76
N ILE A 78 10.07 -10.27 -0.70
CA ILE A 78 11.15 -9.39 -0.23
C ILE A 78 11.51 -9.72 1.23
N TYR A 79 10.53 -9.86 2.13
CA TYR A 79 10.79 -10.15 3.55
C TYR A 79 11.49 -11.50 3.73
N ILE A 80 11.01 -12.53 3.03
CA ILE A 80 11.55 -13.90 3.06
C ILE A 80 12.97 -13.94 2.45
N GLY A 81 13.13 -13.46 1.22
CA GLY A 81 14.43 -13.46 0.50
C GLY A 81 15.47 -12.58 1.19
N GLY A 82 15.08 -11.36 1.58
CA GLY A 82 15.92 -10.43 2.32
C GLY A 82 16.35 -10.97 3.69
N THR A 83 15.48 -11.72 4.38
CA THR A 83 15.85 -12.43 5.62
C THR A 83 16.85 -13.55 5.35
N LEU A 84 16.70 -14.30 4.25
CA LEU A 84 17.60 -15.40 3.88
C LEU A 84 19.03 -14.91 3.59
N ILE A 85 19.18 -13.79 2.87
CA ILE A 85 20.50 -13.17 2.60
C ILE A 85 20.99 -12.27 3.74
N MET A 86 20.26 -12.22 4.87
CA MET A 86 20.61 -11.45 6.06
C MET A 86 20.73 -9.92 5.81
N LEU A 87 19.83 -9.35 5.00
CA LEU A 87 19.73 -7.89 4.85
C LEU A 87 19.57 -7.20 6.22
N PRO A 88 20.29 -6.09 6.48
CA PRO A 88 20.07 -5.26 7.66
C PRO A 88 18.62 -4.80 7.79
N GLU A 89 18.07 -4.77 9.01
CA GLU A 89 16.65 -4.44 9.24
C GLU A 89 16.24 -3.08 8.66
N SER A 90 17.12 -2.08 8.70
CA SER A 90 16.90 -0.76 8.11
C SER A 90 16.83 -0.77 6.58
N GLU A 91 17.64 -1.62 5.94
CA GLU A 91 17.67 -1.76 4.49
C GLU A 91 16.45 -2.55 4.00
N LEU A 92 16.16 -3.68 4.67
CA LEU A 92 14.96 -4.46 4.43
C LEU A 92 13.68 -3.62 4.59
N ALA A 93 13.62 -2.74 5.60
CA ALA A 93 12.49 -1.82 5.78
C ALA A 93 12.33 -0.81 4.62
N SER A 94 13.44 -0.26 4.10
CA SER A 94 13.40 0.65 2.94
C SER A 94 12.90 -0.07 1.68
N VAL A 95 13.48 -1.23 1.39
CA VAL A 95 13.13 -2.04 0.22
C VAL A 95 11.68 -2.53 0.27
N LEU A 96 11.15 -2.85 1.46
CA LEU A 96 9.74 -3.20 1.67
C LEU A 96 8.78 -2.03 1.47
N ALA A 97 9.18 -0.82 1.88
CA ALA A 97 8.39 0.40 1.68
C ALA A 97 8.28 0.74 0.18
N GLU A 98 9.40 0.63 -0.55
CA GLU A 98 9.50 0.88 -1.98
C GLU A 98 8.99 -0.29 -2.84
N GLN A 99 8.83 -1.48 -2.27
CA GLN A 99 8.55 -2.75 -2.97
C GLN A 99 9.59 -3.07 -4.06
N GLN A 100 10.86 -2.74 -3.81
CA GLN A 100 11.95 -2.89 -4.76
C GLN A 100 12.44 -4.34 -4.81
N TYR A 101 11.76 -5.18 -5.59
CA TYR A 101 12.17 -6.58 -5.80
C TYR A 101 13.31 -6.66 -6.82
N SER A 102 14.54 -6.53 -6.32
CA SER A 102 15.78 -6.61 -7.12
C SER A 102 16.09 -8.05 -7.57
N GLU A 103 17.01 -8.22 -8.53
CA GLU A 103 17.48 -9.53 -8.98
C GLU A 103 18.00 -10.40 -7.82
N GLU A 104 18.74 -9.82 -6.86
CA GLU A 104 19.24 -10.52 -5.67
C GLU A 104 18.12 -10.99 -4.73
N LEU A 105 17.05 -10.20 -4.58
CA LEU A 105 15.87 -10.58 -3.80
C LEU A 105 15.00 -11.61 -4.54
N GLN A 106 14.96 -11.53 -5.87
CA GLN A 106 14.31 -12.50 -6.73
C GLN A 106 15.05 -13.86 -6.69
N ASP A 107 16.38 -13.87 -6.74
CA ASP A 107 17.17 -15.10 -6.65
C ASP A 107 17.08 -15.74 -5.27
N SER A 108 17.20 -14.95 -4.20
CA SER A 108 17.10 -15.46 -2.82
C SER A 108 15.71 -16.01 -2.48
N TYR A 109 14.63 -15.32 -2.84
CA TYR A 109 13.29 -15.93 -2.75
C TYR A 109 13.14 -17.11 -3.71
N GLY A 110 13.82 -17.08 -4.86
CA GLY A 110 13.86 -18.18 -5.83
C GLY A 110 14.43 -19.47 -5.24
N GLU A 111 15.41 -19.39 -4.34
CA GLU A 111 15.88 -20.56 -3.59
C GLU A 111 14.86 -21.05 -2.55
N VAL A 112 14.12 -20.15 -1.91
CA VAL A 112 12.99 -20.56 -1.05
C VAL A 112 11.91 -21.27 -1.88
N ALA A 113 11.56 -20.75 -3.05
CA ALA A 113 10.62 -21.37 -3.98
C ALA A 113 11.14 -22.70 -4.56
N ASN A 114 12.45 -22.86 -4.78
CA ASN A 114 13.08 -24.15 -5.09
C ASN A 114 12.86 -25.17 -3.97
N ILE A 115 13.13 -24.79 -2.71
CA ILE A 115 12.91 -25.66 -1.55
C ILE A 115 11.44 -26.02 -1.37
N ILE A 116 10.51 -25.07 -1.56
CA ILE A 116 9.07 -25.33 -1.54
C ILE A 116 8.68 -26.42 -2.57
N CYS A 117 9.21 -26.32 -3.80
CA CYS A 117 8.99 -27.32 -4.85
C CYS A 117 9.66 -28.67 -4.54
N GLY A 118 10.84 -28.66 -3.92
CA GLY A 118 11.56 -29.85 -3.44
C GLY A 118 10.77 -30.60 -2.38
N ALA A 119 10.42 -29.95 -1.28
CA ALA A 119 9.61 -30.48 -0.19
C ALA A 119 8.28 -31.09 -0.69
N ALA A 120 7.60 -30.38 -1.59
CA ALA A 120 6.40 -30.89 -2.25
C ALA A 120 6.69 -32.14 -3.09
N THR A 121 7.75 -32.13 -3.92
CA THR A 121 8.15 -33.29 -4.75
C THR A 121 8.36 -34.54 -3.91
N VAL A 122 9.15 -34.49 -2.85
CA VAL A 122 9.43 -35.68 -2.03
C VAL A 122 8.15 -36.19 -1.35
N THR A 123 7.26 -35.28 -0.93
CA THR A 123 5.94 -35.67 -0.36
C THR A 123 5.04 -36.33 -1.41
N PHE A 124 5.04 -35.85 -2.65
CA PHE A 124 4.30 -36.47 -3.76
C PHE A 124 4.88 -37.85 -4.12
N GLU A 125 6.21 -38.00 -4.21
CA GLU A 125 6.88 -39.29 -4.44
C GLU A 125 6.59 -40.32 -3.32
N GLU A 126 6.38 -39.88 -2.07
CA GLU A 126 6.02 -40.76 -0.94
C GLU A 126 4.53 -41.14 -0.87
N MET A 127 3.60 -40.22 -1.18
CA MET A 127 2.18 -40.37 -0.85
C MET A 127 1.23 -40.51 -2.05
N TYR A 128 1.66 -40.09 -3.24
CA TYR A 128 0.87 -40.16 -4.47
C TYR A 128 1.22 -41.43 -5.27
N PRO A 129 0.24 -42.14 -5.88
CA PRO A 129 0.50 -43.47 -6.47
C PRO A 129 1.15 -43.41 -7.87
N LYS A 130 1.52 -42.23 -8.35
CA LYS A 130 2.15 -41.96 -9.63
C LYS A 130 3.37 -41.06 -9.40
N SER A 131 4.40 -41.16 -10.24
CA SER A 131 5.55 -40.26 -10.19
C SER A 131 5.14 -38.83 -10.54
N VAL A 132 5.40 -37.88 -9.64
CA VAL A 132 5.15 -36.44 -9.86
C VAL A 132 6.28 -35.64 -9.23
N ARG A 133 6.95 -34.84 -10.06
CA ARG A 133 7.97 -33.88 -9.64
C ARG A 133 7.48 -32.47 -9.89
N LEU A 134 7.63 -31.61 -8.90
CA LEU A 134 7.30 -30.19 -8.96
C LEU A 134 8.63 -29.44 -9.13
N ILE A 135 8.81 -28.81 -10.28
CA ILE A 135 10.04 -28.11 -10.64
C ILE A 135 9.72 -26.63 -10.80
N ARG A 136 10.38 -25.76 -10.02
CA ARG A 136 10.35 -24.32 -10.27
C ARG A 136 11.09 -24.03 -11.57
N THR A 137 10.47 -23.29 -12.49
CA THR A 137 11.10 -22.98 -13.80
C THR A 137 11.44 -21.51 -13.98
N GLU A 138 10.44 -20.64 -13.86
CA GLU A 138 10.55 -19.20 -14.09
C GLU A 138 9.94 -18.48 -12.89
N GLN A 139 10.37 -17.24 -12.67
CA GLN A 139 9.85 -16.38 -11.62
C GLN A 139 9.70 -14.97 -12.15
N GLU A 140 8.54 -14.37 -11.91
CA GLU A 140 8.19 -13.05 -12.43
C GLU A 140 7.32 -12.28 -11.43
N VAL A 141 7.33 -10.95 -11.53
CA VAL A 141 6.39 -10.10 -10.78
C VAL A 141 5.10 -9.98 -11.59
N VAL A 142 4.02 -10.54 -11.05
CA VAL A 142 2.69 -10.47 -11.64
C VAL A 142 1.86 -9.41 -10.93
N VAL A 143 1.15 -8.61 -11.72
CA VAL A 143 0.09 -7.74 -11.23
C VAL A 143 -1.23 -8.45 -11.54
N PRO A 144 -2.02 -8.92 -10.56
CA PRO A 144 -3.19 -9.77 -10.79
C PRO A 144 -4.22 -9.12 -11.71
N LEU A 145 -4.52 -7.84 -11.43
CA LEU A 145 -5.32 -6.93 -12.26
C LEU A 145 -4.82 -6.76 -13.71
N LYS A 146 -3.61 -7.21 -14.07
CA LYS A 146 -3.05 -7.20 -15.43
C LYS A 146 -3.07 -8.55 -16.14
N VAL A 147 -3.40 -9.66 -15.47
CA VAL A 147 -3.38 -11.01 -16.04
C VAL A 147 -4.49 -11.22 -17.07
N GLU A 148 -4.12 -11.46 -18.32
CA GLU A 148 -5.05 -11.87 -19.38
C GLU A 148 -5.50 -13.31 -19.14
N VAL A 149 -6.78 -13.51 -18.80
CA VAL A 149 -7.35 -14.82 -18.50
C VAL A 149 -7.14 -15.76 -19.70
N GLU A 150 -7.62 -15.38 -20.87
CA GLU A 150 -7.54 -16.14 -22.14
C GLU A 150 -6.12 -16.34 -22.69
N SER A 151 -5.10 -15.70 -22.10
CA SER A 151 -3.69 -15.89 -22.48
C SER A 151 -3.11 -17.15 -21.81
N ASP A 152 -2.08 -17.76 -22.39
CA ASP A 152 -1.30 -18.81 -21.71
C ASP A 152 -0.34 -18.25 -20.63
N GLN A 153 -0.31 -16.92 -20.44
CA GLN A 153 0.58 -16.23 -19.50
C GLN A 153 -0.21 -15.60 -18.34
N PRO A 154 0.35 -15.52 -17.11
CA PRO A 154 1.61 -16.16 -16.68
C PRO A 154 1.47 -17.68 -16.47
N ILE A 155 0.24 -18.18 -16.47
CA ILE A 155 -0.11 -19.60 -16.44
C ILE A 155 -1.25 -19.84 -17.45
N VAL A 156 -1.36 -21.09 -17.92
CA VAL A 156 -2.43 -21.54 -18.84
C VAL A 156 -3.81 -21.46 -18.18
N ASP A 157 -4.86 -21.17 -18.96
CA ASP A 157 -6.23 -21.14 -18.43
C ASP A 157 -6.82 -22.56 -18.30
N VAL A 158 -6.58 -23.18 -17.15
CA VAL A 158 -7.13 -24.48 -16.77
C VAL A 158 -7.68 -24.43 -15.34
N PRO A 159 -8.58 -25.36 -14.96
CA PRO A 159 -8.97 -25.49 -13.56
C PRO A 159 -7.77 -25.87 -12.68
N TYR A 160 -7.56 -25.11 -11.62
CA TYR A 160 -6.53 -25.31 -10.61
C TYR A 160 -7.11 -25.88 -9.32
N TYR A 161 -6.31 -26.68 -8.61
CA TYR A 161 -6.55 -27.03 -7.22
C TYR A 161 -5.60 -26.19 -6.37
N LEU A 162 -6.17 -25.26 -5.61
CA LEU A 162 -5.48 -24.28 -4.82
C LEU A 162 -5.43 -24.71 -3.35
N MET A 163 -4.23 -24.72 -2.79
CA MET A 163 -3.99 -24.60 -1.35
C MET A 163 -3.67 -23.15 -1.02
N THR A 164 -4.40 -22.56 -0.08
CA THR A 164 -4.10 -21.24 0.50
C THR A 164 -3.84 -21.40 2.00
N ALA A 165 -2.77 -20.82 2.53
CA ALA A 165 -2.52 -20.81 3.98
C ALA A 165 -1.74 -19.55 4.40
N PRO A 166 -2.02 -18.95 5.58
CA PRO A 166 -1.27 -17.80 6.08
C PRO A 166 0.13 -18.22 6.55
N MET A 167 1.09 -17.29 6.47
CA MET A 167 2.49 -17.53 6.85
C MET A 167 2.91 -16.66 8.04
N GLN A 168 3.90 -17.13 8.81
CA GLN A 168 4.60 -16.34 9.83
C GLN A 168 6.10 -16.66 9.79
N LEU A 169 6.96 -15.64 9.84
CA LEU A 169 8.41 -15.80 9.91
C LEU A 169 8.96 -15.09 11.16
N GLY A 170 9.47 -15.87 12.11
CA GLY A 170 9.85 -15.39 13.44
C GLY A 170 8.63 -14.87 14.21
N SER A 171 8.59 -13.57 14.45
CA SER A 171 7.46 -12.85 15.04
C SER A 171 6.70 -11.98 14.03
N HIS A 172 7.03 -12.06 12.74
CA HIS A 172 6.43 -11.27 11.69
C HIS A 172 5.32 -12.08 11.00
N GLU A 173 4.08 -11.59 11.08
CA GLU A 173 2.97 -12.10 10.27
C GLU A 173 3.21 -11.76 8.80
N LEU A 174 2.95 -12.71 7.91
CA LEU A 174 3.09 -12.55 6.47
C LEU A 174 1.73 -12.77 5.80
N GLY A 175 1.65 -12.48 4.51
CA GLY A 175 0.51 -12.85 3.68
C GLY A 175 0.31 -14.36 3.53
N ASN A 176 -0.60 -14.73 2.66
CA ASN A 176 -0.85 -16.13 2.32
C ASN A 176 0.19 -16.67 1.34
N VAL A 177 0.53 -17.95 1.50
CA VAL A 177 1.10 -18.76 0.41
C VAL A 177 -0.03 -19.45 -0.34
N HIS A 178 0.05 -19.36 -1.67
CA HIS A 178 -0.87 -20.01 -2.59
C HIS A 178 -0.10 -21.01 -3.45
N LEU A 179 -0.44 -22.30 -3.34
CA LEU A 179 0.08 -23.34 -4.22
C LEU A 179 -1.06 -23.84 -5.11
N ALA A 180 -1.01 -23.47 -6.39
CA ALA A 180 -2.00 -23.83 -7.40
C ALA A 180 -1.44 -24.91 -8.34
N LEU A 181 -2.01 -26.12 -8.29
CA LEU A 181 -1.64 -27.24 -9.15
C LEU A 181 -2.77 -27.55 -10.14
N PRO A 182 -2.51 -27.94 -11.40
CA PRO A 182 -3.56 -28.17 -12.38
C PRO A 182 -4.49 -29.32 -11.94
N ALA A 183 -5.79 -29.06 -11.77
CA ALA A 183 -6.74 -29.99 -11.16
C ALA A 183 -7.07 -31.22 -12.05
N GLY A 184 -7.03 -31.04 -13.37
CA GLY A 184 -7.35 -32.07 -14.36
C GLY A 184 -6.46 -33.32 -14.24
N PRO A 185 -5.12 -33.18 -14.32
CA PRO A 185 -4.17 -34.30 -14.19
C PRO A 185 -4.27 -35.12 -12.87
N PHE A 186 -4.84 -34.54 -11.81
CA PHE A 186 -5.10 -35.21 -10.54
C PHE A 186 -6.53 -35.77 -10.39
N GLY A 187 -7.39 -35.61 -11.41
CA GLY A 187 -8.78 -36.08 -11.37
C GLY A 187 -9.64 -35.34 -10.33
N LEU A 188 -9.39 -34.05 -10.14
CA LEU A 188 -10.06 -33.19 -9.15
C LEU A 188 -11.19 -32.34 -9.75
N VAL A 189 -11.28 -32.29 -11.08
CA VAL A 189 -12.43 -31.73 -11.81
C VAL A 189 -13.49 -32.82 -11.98
N ALA A 190 -14.77 -32.47 -11.89
CA ALA A 190 -15.84 -33.42 -12.21
C ALA A 190 -15.80 -33.76 -13.72
N GLU A 191 -15.86 -35.04 -14.07
CA GLU A 191 -16.03 -35.43 -15.47
C GLU A 191 -17.38 -34.90 -15.98
N ALA A 192 -17.34 -33.94 -16.90
CA ALA A 192 -18.44 -33.77 -17.83
C ALA A 192 -18.66 -35.12 -18.57
N PRO A 193 -19.90 -35.54 -18.86
CA PRO A 193 -20.14 -36.82 -19.51
C PRO A 193 -19.34 -36.92 -20.80
N LYS A 194 -18.48 -37.95 -20.90
CA LYS A 194 -17.73 -38.24 -22.12
C LYS A 194 -18.71 -38.63 -23.22
N GLU A 195 -19.10 -37.67 -24.06
CA GLU A 195 -19.67 -38.02 -25.36
C GLU A 195 -18.63 -38.83 -26.13
N HIS A 196 -19.08 -39.97 -26.67
CA HIS A 196 -18.22 -40.89 -27.40
C HIS A 196 -17.75 -40.25 -28.71
N LEU A 197 -16.51 -39.75 -28.73
CA LEU A 197 -15.74 -39.64 -29.95
C LEU A 197 -14.82 -40.86 -30.06
N SER A 198 -15.06 -41.65 -31.11
CA SER A 198 -14.37 -42.91 -31.40
C SER A 198 -12.91 -42.67 -31.80
N PRO A 199 -11.98 -43.57 -31.42
CA PRO A 199 -10.55 -43.38 -31.68
C PRO A 199 -10.18 -43.78 -33.11
N GLN A 200 -9.84 -42.81 -33.97
CA GLN A 200 -9.04 -43.05 -35.18
C GLN A 200 -8.11 -41.86 -35.45
N SER A 201 -6.88 -42.17 -35.90
CA SER A 201 -5.88 -41.27 -36.50
C SER A 201 -5.05 -40.39 -35.56
N ALA A 202 -3.92 -40.92 -35.05
CA ALA A 202 -2.56 -40.37 -35.25
C ALA A 202 -1.51 -41.04 -34.32
N GLU A 203 -1.04 -42.23 -34.68
CA GLU A 203 0.30 -42.70 -34.27
C GLU A 203 1.27 -42.59 -35.46
N GLU A 204 2.57 -42.56 -35.17
CA GLU A 204 3.73 -42.44 -36.07
C GLU A 204 3.87 -41.08 -36.81
N LYS A 205 4.93 -40.30 -36.58
CA LYS A 205 6.34 -40.72 -36.73
C LYS A 205 7.31 -39.93 -35.84
N ILE A 206 8.29 -40.64 -35.29
CA ILE A 206 9.57 -40.12 -34.79
C ILE A 206 10.70 -40.90 -35.48
N ALA A 207 11.62 -40.19 -36.13
CA ALA A 207 13.02 -40.54 -36.42
C ALA A 207 13.58 -39.42 -37.33
N GLU A 208 14.45 -38.51 -36.87
CA GLU A 208 15.87 -38.72 -36.54
C GLU A 208 16.76 -38.78 -37.81
N GLN A 209 17.57 -37.73 -38.04
CA GLN A 209 18.93 -37.90 -38.54
C GLN A 209 19.83 -36.67 -38.35
N ALA A 210 21.09 -36.96 -38.08
CA ALA A 210 22.09 -36.06 -37.53
C ALA A 210 23.09 -35.54 -38.58
N VAL A 211 23.75 -34.41 -38.24
CA VAL A 211 25.20 -34.16 -38.41
C VAL A 211 25.78 -33.76 -39.80
N THR A 212 26.13 -32.46 -39.86
CA THR A 212 27.29 -31.80 -40.53
C THR A 212 27.55 -31.91 -42.05
N GLY A 213 27.76 -30.74 -42.68
CA GLY A 213 29.16 -30.38 -43.01
C GLY A 213 29.48 -29.70 -44.36
N VAL A 214 29.95 -28.43 -44.26
CA VAL A 214 31.13 -27.85 -44.96
C VAL A 214 30.96 -27.12 -46.33
N GLN A 215 31.38 -25.83 -46.31
CA GLN A 215 31.86 -24.91 -47.37
C GLN A 215 30.86 -24.41 -48.45
N ALA A 216 30.61 -23.09 -48.62
CA ALA A 216 31.49 -21.97 -49.07
C ALA A 216 31.66 -21.96 -50.61
N GLU A 217 31.66 -20.84 -51.35
CA GLU A 217 32.10 -19.47 -51.03
C GLU A 217 31.50 -18.43 -52.04
N THR A 218 31.81 -17.12 -51.89
CA THR A 218 31.51 -15.97 -52.79
C THR A 218 30.03 -15.52 -52.93
N GLY A 219 29.70 -14.24 -53.17
CA GLY A 219 30.54 -13.02 -53.23
C GLY A 219 29.80 -11.85 -53.91
N GLU A 220 30.15 -10.61 -53.51
CA GLU A 220 29.81 -9.31 -54.15
C GLU A 220 28.35 -8.79 -54.11
N ALA A 221 28.22 -7.56 -53.57
CA ALA A 221 27.18 -6.59 -53.93
C ALA A 221 27.72 -5.65 -55.04
N PRO A 222 26.86 -4.84 -55.69
CA PRO A 222 27.05 -3.39 -55.49
C PRO A 222 25.75 -2.55 -55.42
N GLU A 223 25.94 -1.24 -55.39
CA GLU A 223 25.08 -0.19 -54.84
C GLU A 223 23.98 0.43 -55.74
N ARG A 224 22.97 1.01 -55.06
CA ARG A 224 22.30 2.33 -55.28
C ARG A 224 21.81 2.74 -56.68
N GLN A 225 20.54 3.16 -56.72
CA GLN A 225 20.15 4.45 -57.30
C GLN A 225 18.89 5.04 -56.65
N ALA A 226 18.86 6.36 -56.47
CA ALA A 226 17.68 7.19 -56.19
C ALA A 226 17.19 7.84 -57.52
N ALA A 227 16.12 8.63 -57.64
CA ALA A 227 15.33 9.44 -56.70
C ALA A 227 13.94 9.82 -57.29
N ASP A 228 13.24 10.75 -56.59
CA ASP A 228 12.08 11.58 -57.03
C ASP A 228 10.69 10.89 -57.22
N SER A 229 9.58 11.27 -56.55
CA SER A 229 8.86 12.56 -56.32
C SER A 229 7.82 12.88 -57.44
N ALA A 230 6.63 13.48 -57.25
CA ALA A 230 5.79 13.89 -56.10
C ALA A 230 4.31 14.12 -56.57
N ALA A 231 3.40 14.56 -55.67
CA ALA A 231 2.00 15.03 -55.90
C ALA A 231 0.95 13.93 -56.27
N ALA A 232 -0.20 13.78 -55.57
CA ALA A 232 -1.40 14.65 -55.44
C ALA A 232 -2.19 14.75 -56.77
N GLU A 233 -3.54 14.69 -56.84
CA GLU A 233 -4.58 14.95 -55.83
C GLU A 233 -5.96 14.35 -56.24
N ALA A 234 -6.91 14.29 -55.28
CA ALA A 234 -8.39 14.35 -55.43
C ALA A 234 -9.21 13.39 -56.33
N GLY A 235 -10.32 12.89 -55.74
CA GLY A 235 -11.62 12.80 -56.44
C GLY A 235 -12.31 11.43 -56.50
N ALA A 236 -13.34 11.23 -55.66
CA ALA A 236 -14.50 10.36 -55.96
C ALA A 236 -15.62 10.60 -54.91
N ASP A 237 -16.62 11.39 -55.29
CA ASP A 237 -17.94 11.44 -54.64
C ASP A 237 -18.95 10.94 -55.67
N ASP A 238 -19.66 9.84 -55.37
CA ASP A 238 -20.99 9.58 -55.93
C ASP A 238 -21.65 8.38 -55.24
N ARG A 239 -22.85 8.61 -54.67
CA ARG A 239 -23.87 7.58 -54.44
C ARG A 239 -24.95 7.75 -55.51
N PRO A 240 -25.62 6.65 -55.92
CA PRO A 240 -27.00 6.57 -55.45
C PRO A 240 -27.44 5.18 -54.97
N GLU A 241 -28.46 5.22 -54.12
CA GLU A 241 -29.14 4.09 -53.50
C GLU A 241 -30.20 3.46 -54.44
N ASN A 242 -30.57 2.17 -54.27
CA ASN A 242 -31.87 1.82 -53.65
C ASN A 242 -32.11 0.32 -53.39
N ARG A 243 -32.64 0.02 -52.18
CA ARG A 243 -33.62 -1.01 -51.78
C ARG A 243 -33.38 -2.54 -51.92
N ALA A 244 -33.28 -3.18 -50.74
CA ALA A 244 -34.16 -4.24 -50.18
C ALA A 244 -34.30 -5.60 -50.93
N ALA A 245 -34.27 -6.78 -50.30
CA ALA A 245 -34.15 -7.22 -48.89
C ALA A 245 -33.70 -8.72 -48.87
N ALA A 246 -33.61 -9.51 -47.79
CA ALA A 246 -34.06 -9.35 -46.39
C ALA A 246 -33.25 -10.24 -45.41
N ALA A 247 -33.48 -10.01 -44.10
CA ALA A 247 -33.36 -10.93 -42.95
C ALA A 247 -32.27 -12.02 -42.92
N GLY A 248 -31.30 -11.83 -42.02
CA GLY A 248 -30.44 -12.88 -41.48
C GLY A 248 -29.75 -12.36 -40.22
N GLU A 249 -30.30 -12.66 -39.04
CA GLU A 249 -29.73 -12.23 -37.76
C GLU A 249 -28.39 -12.94 -37.53
N HIS A 250 -27.28 -12.25 -37.84
CA HIS A 250 -26.01 -12.55 -37.21
C HIS A 250 -26.00 -11.89 -35.84
N ALA A 251 -26.43 -12.66 -34.83
CA ALA A 251 -26.07 -12.40 -33.45
C ALA A 251 -24.55 -12.21 -33.40
N ALA A 252 -24.12 -11.02 -33.00
CA ALA A 252 -22.72 -10.76 -32.71
C ALA A 252 -22.24 -11.79 -31.67
N PRO A 253 -20.99 -12.28 -31.74
CA PRO A 253 -20.48 -13.21 -30.75
C PRO A 253 -20.62 -12.57 -29.37
N SER A 254 -21.44 -13.19 -28.53
CA SER A 254 -21.65 -12.73 -27.17
C SER A 254 -20.32 -12.73 -26.44
N GLN A 255 -19.82 -11.53 -26.11
CA GLN A 255 -18.63 -11.39 -25.28
C GLN A 255 -18.80 -12.26 -24.01
N PRO A 256 -17.73 -12.95 -23.56
CA PRO A 256 -17.83 -13.74 -22.34
C PRO A 256 -18.29 -12.83 -21.20
N LYS A 257 -19.34 -13.25 -20.49
CA LYS A 257 -19.89 -12.51 -19.35
C LYS A 257 -18.80 -12.38 -18.28
N ARG A 258 -18.10 -11.25 -18.26
CA ARG A 258 -17.16 -10.91 -17.18
C ARG A 258 -17.91 -10.97 -15.86
N ASP A 259 -17.30 -11.62 -14.87
CA ASP A 259 -17.88 -11.74 -13.55
C ASP A 259 -17.78 -10.39 -12.82
N ILE A 260 -18.90 -9.68 -12.79
CA ILE A 260 -19.01 -8.35 -12.21
C ILE A 260 -18.62 -8.36 -10.72
N GLY A 261 -18.85 -9.47 -10.01
CA GLY A 261 -18.45 -9.62 -8.60
C GLY A 261 -16.94 -9.70 -8.42
N LYS A 262 -16.23 -10.40 -9.32
CA LYS A 262 -14.76 -10.45 -9.33
C LYS A 262 -14.15 -9.11 -9.73
N GLN A 263 -14.69 -8.46 -10.76
CA GLN A 263 -14.29 -7.11 -11.16
C GLN A 263 -14.48 -6.13 -9.99
N LYS A 264 -15.60 -6.20 -9.26
CA LYS A 264 -15.85 -5.38 -8.07
C LYS A 264 -14.74 -5.55 -7.04
N LYS A 265 -14.42 -6.80 -6.65
CA LYS A 265 -13.38 -7.11 -5.66
C LYS A 265 -12.01 -6.57 -6.07
N LEU A 266 -11.62 -6.75 -7.34
CA LEU A 266 -10.36 -6.24 -7.89
C LEU A 266 -10.28 -4.71 -7.87
N ILE A 267 -11.36 -4.02 -8.22
CA ILE A 267 -11.46 -2.56 -8.14
C ILE A 267 -11.47 -2.08 -6.67
N ASP A 268 -12.04 -2.85 -5.74
CA ASP A 268 -12.03 -2.52 -4.31
C ASP A 268 -10.62 -2.54 -3.71
N GLY A 269 -9.80 -3.55 -4.04
CA GLY A 269 -8.39 -3.61 -3.66
C GLY A 269 -7.55 -2.48 -4.26
N LEU A 270 -7.86 -2.07 -5.50
CA LEU A 270 -7.23 -0.95 -6.18
C LEU A 270 -7.54 0.39 -5.51
N LEU A 271 -8.80 0.64 -5.20
CA LEU A 271 -9.26 1.87 -4.54
C LEU A 271 -8.73 1.96 -3.10
N LYS A 272 -8.69 0.85 -2.37
CA LYS A 272 -8.00 0.76 -1.07
C LYS A 272 -6.53 1.18 -1.18
N SER A 273 -5.83 0.70 -2.21
CA SER A 273 -4.42 1.06 -2.47
C SER A 273 -4.26 2.55 -2.83
N CYS A 274 -5.20 3.13 -3.59
CA CYS A 274 -5.27 4.56 -3.86
C CYS A 274 -5.39 5.38 -2.57
N MET A 275 -6.35 5.05 -1.70
CA MET A 275 -6.56 5.77 -0.42
C MET A 275 -5.33 5.69 0.49
N THR A 276 -4.71 4.51 0.61
CA THR A 276 -3.49 4.33 1.43
C THR A 276 -2.32 5.15 0.89
N LYS A 277 -2.04 5.11 -0.41
CA LYS A 277 -0.93 5.89 -1.00
C LYS A 277 -1.21 7.40 -0.93
N MET A 278 -2.46 7.81 -1.09
CA MET A 278 -2.89 9.20 -0.98
C MET A 278 -2.65 9.76 0.43
N GLY A 279 -2.96 8.99 1.47
CA GLY A 279 -2.61 9.34 2.85
C GLY A 279 -1.13 9.67 3.00
N SER A 280 -0.24 8.80 2.52
CA SER A 280 1.22 9.00 2.57
C SER A 280 1.72 10.22 1.80
N GLU A 281 1.28 10.43 0.56
CA GLU A 281 1.77 11.55 -0.27
C GLU A 281 1.24 12.90 0.21
N VAL A 282 -0.02 12.96 0.65
CA VAL A 282 -0.58 14.20 1.23
C VAL A 282 0.00 14.47 2.63
N SER A 283 0.34 13.44 3.42
CA SER A 283 1.13 13.58 4.66
C SER A 283 2.47 14.25 4.38
N ALA A 284 3.20 13.78 3.37
CA ALA A 284 4.49 14.34 2.96
C ALA A 284 4.37 15.79 2.46
N LEU A 285 3.30 16.13 1.74
CA LEU A 285 3.00 17.49 1.28
C LEU A 285 2.72 18.46 2.44
N LEU A 286 1.90 18.04 3.41
CA LEU A 286 1.41 18.91 4.50
C LEU A 286 2.32 18.94 5.74
N GLY A 287 3.30 18.04 5.83
CA GLY A 287 4.23 17.97 6.97
C GLY A 287 3.62 17.38 8.25
N GLY A 288 2.54 16.60 8.12
CA GLY A 288 1.87 15.90 9.23
C GLY A 288 1.49 14.47 8.83
N VAL A 289 0.57 13.85 9.55
CA VAL A 289 0.08 12.48 9.28
C VAL A 289 -1.40 12.54 8.90
N LEU A 290 -1.71 12.27 7.63
CA LEU A 290 -3.03 12.01 7.10
C LEU A 290 -3.29 10.51 7.03
N GLU A 291 -4.14 10.00 7.91
CA GLU A 291 -4.72 8.67 7.83
C GLU A 291 -6.01 8.72 7.00
N VAL A 292 -6.18 7.74 6.11
CA VAL A 292 -7.40 7.57 5.32
C VAL A 292 -7.84 6.12 5.44
N THR A 293 -8.97 5.89 6.08
CA THR A 293 -9.53 4.56 6.34
C THR A 293 -10.66 4.30 5.35
N PRO A 294 -10.49 3.40 4.36
CA PRO A 294 -11.58 3.02 3.46
C PRO A 294 -12.69 2.34 4.24
N THR A 295 -13.94 2.70 3.97
CA THR A 295 -15.12 2.20 4.69
C THR A 295 -15.98 1.30 3.82
N GLU A 296 -16.39 1.77 2.64
CA GLU A 296 -17.32 1.06 1.77
C GLU A 296 -17.13 1.45 0.30
N ASN A 297 -17.33 0.48 -0.59
CA ASN A 297 -17.40 0.72 -2.04
C ASN A 297 -18.67 0.08 -2.62
N LEU A 298 -19.49 0.90 -3.29
CA LEU A 298 -20.80 0.53 -3.82
C LEU A 298 -21.08 1.19 -5.17
N ALA A 299 -21.96 0.59 -5.98
CA ALA A 299 -22.48 1.24 -7.17
C ALA A 299 -23.68 2.13 -6.79
N VAL A 300 -23.76 3.33 -7.37
CA VAL A 300 -24.80 4.34 -7.10
C VAL A 300 -25.26 5.04 -8.36
N THR A 301 -26.52 5.50 -8.37
CA THR A 301 -27.01 6.51 -9.33
C THR A 301 -26.59 7.91 -8.87
N LYS A 302 -26.75 8.92 -9.74
CA LYS A 302 -26.57 10.33 -9.36
C LYS A 302 -27.50 10.72 -8.21
N GLU A 303 -28.78 10.34 -8.27
CA GLU A 303 -29.77 10.54 -7.20
C GLU A 303 -29.33 9.88 -5.89
N GLY A 304 -29.00 8.58 -5.90
CA GLY A 304 -28.59 7.84 -4.70
C GLY A 304 -27.26 8.30 -4.11
N PHE A 305 -26.40 8.99 -4.87
CA PHE A 305 -25.29 9.74 -4.30
C PHE A 305 -25.76 11.04 -3.62
N ILE A 306 -26.62 11.83 -4.27
CA ILE A 306 -27.12 13.10 -3.72
C ILE A 306 -27.88 12.89 -2.40
N GLU A 307 -28.65 11.81 -2.25
CA GLU A 307 -29.39 11.49 -1.01
C GLU A 307 -28.49 11.20 0.20
N GLN A 308 -27.29 10.63 -0.02
CA GLN A 308 -26.32 10.33 1.05
C GLN A 308 -25.20 11.38 1.17
N ALA A 309 -25.07 12.27 0.19
CA ALA A 309 -24.10 13.34 0.20
C ALA A 309 -24.46 14.38 1.27
N GLY A 310 -23.43 14.92 1.93
CA GLY A 310 -23.58 15.67 3.17
C GLY A 310 -24.02 17.12 3.01
N GLY A 311 -23.41 17.99 3.81
CA GLY A 311 -23.66 19.43 3.79
C GLY A 311 -23.05 20.13 2.57
N LYS A 312 -22.47 21.31 2.78
CA LYS A 312 -21.63 21.94 1.73
C LYS A 312 -20.35 21.12 1.56
N GLN A 313 -20.02 20.81 0.31
CA GLN A 313 -18.83 20.05 -0.05
C GLN A 313 -17.96 20.84 -1.03
N ILE A 314 -16.68 20.53 -1.09
CA ILE A 314 -15.84 20.86 -2.23
C ILE A 314 -15.80 19.65 -3.16
N MET A 315 -16.14 19.88 -4.42
CA MET A 315 -15.99 18.91 -5.51
C MET A 315 -14.73 19.24 -6.30
N THR A 316 -13.83 18.28 -6.42
CA THR A 316 -12.75 18.30 -7.40
C THR A 316 -13.15 17.46 -8.60
N ARG A 317 -13.22 18.08 -9.79
CA ARG A 317 -13.38 17.38 -11.07
C ARG A 317 -12.03 16.84 -11.56
N MET A 318 -12.03 15.60 -12.02
CA MET A 318 -10.88 14.94 -12.63
C MET A 318 -11.25 14.33 -13.97
N GLU A 319 -10.59 14.76 -15.05
CA GLU A 319 -10.73 14.13 -16.37
C GLU A 319 -10.04 12.75 -16.36
N LEU A 320 -10.73 11.73 -16.89
CA LEU A 320 -10.21 10.38 -17.03
C LEU A 320 -9.65 10.15 -18.44
N ARG A 321 -8.40 9.69 -18.51
CA ARG A 321 -7.67 9.37 -19.74
C ARG A 321 -7.12 7.94 -19.70
N GLY A 322 -6.71 7.40 -20.84
CA GLY A 322 -6.15 6.05 -20.94
C GLY A 322 -7.14 5.06 -21.54
N GLY A 323 -7.30 3.88 -20.93
CA GLY A 323 -8.20 2.81 -21.38
C GLY A 323 -9.70 3.08 -21.19
N GLY A 324 -10.07 4.23 -20.62
CA GLY A 324 -11.45 4.71 -20.52
C GLY A 324 -11.51 6.23 -20.53
N GLN A 325 -12.68 6.79 -20.82
CA GLN A 325 -12.94 8.23 -20.89
C GLN A 325 -14.19 8.62 -20.10
N GLY A 326 -14.11 9.78 -19.45
CA GLY A 326 -15.17 10.36 -18.64
C GLY A 326 -14.59 11.33 -17.62
N GLU A 327 -15.36 11.61 -16.58
CA GLU A 327 -14.92 12.42 -15.45
C GLU A 327 -15.18 11.66 -14.14
N ALA A 328 -14.19 11.71 -13.25
CA ALA A 328 -14.31 11.30 -11.85
C ALA A 328 -14.39 12.55 -10.96
N TYR A 329 -14.94 12.38 -9.76
CA TYR A 329 -15.23 13.47 -8.84
C TYR A 329 -14.81 13.07 -7.43
N LEU A 330 -14.02 13.92 -6.78
CA LEU A 330 -13.64 13.76 -5.38
C LEU A 330 -14.42 14.79 -4.55
N PHE A 331 -15.11 14.35 -3.51
CA PHE A 331 -15.84 15.21 -2.59
C PHE A 331 -15.26 15.09 -1.18
N VAL A 332 -15.12 16.23 -0.52
CA VAL A 332 -14.90 16.37 0.93
C VAL A 332 -15.81 17.47 1.48
N ASP A 333 -16.05 17.48 2.78
CA ASP A 333 -16.75 18.59 3.42
C ASP A 333 -15.97 19.91 3.27
N LEU A 334 -16.70 21.04 3.16
CA LEU A 334 -16.11 22.36 2.94
C LEU A 334 -15.03 22.71 3.98
N LYS A 335 -15.27 22.37 5.26
CA LYS A 335 -14.34 22.59 6.36
C LYS A 335 -13.03 21.81 6.21
N THR A 336 -13.10 20.63 5.60
CA THR A 336 -11.94 19.76 5.37
C THR A 336 -11.06 20.32 4.25
N ALA A 337 -11.66 20.81 3.17
CA ALA A 337 -10.92 21.51 2.11
C ALA A 337 -10.25 22.80 2.63
N VAL A 338 -10.99 23.62 3.40
CA VAL A 338 -10.44 24.83 4.05
C VAL A 338 -9.28 24.47 4.98
N TYR A 339 -9.42 23.43 5.81
CA TYR A 339 -8.38 23.02 6.75
C TYR A 339 -7.12 22.53 6.03
N LEU A 340 -7.26 21.63 5.04
CA LEU A 340 -6.12 21.08 4.29
C LEU A 340 -5.41 22.14 3.44
N GLY A 341 -6.15 23.05 2.80
CA GLY A 341 -5.58 24.20 2.09
C GLY A 341 -4.87 25.17 3.05
N GLY A 342 -5.49 25.47 4.19
CA GLY A 342 -4.94 26.31 5.24
C GLY A 342 -3.66 25.75 5.89
N CYS A 343 -3.58 24.42 6.06
CA CYS A 343 -2.34 23.73 6.45
C CYS A 343 -1.23 23.93 5.42
N LEU A 344 -1.53 23.79 4.12
CA LEU A 344 -0.52 23.90 3.06
C LEU A 344 0.05 25.33 2.93
N ILE A 345 -0.77 26.37 3.11
CA ILE A 345 -0.29 27.78 3.16
C ILE A 345 0.27 28.17 4.53
N MET A 346 0.35 27.22 5.48
CA MET A 346 0.89 27.41 6.83
C MET A 346 0.18 28.52 7.64
N LEU A 347 -1.16 28.55 7.60
CA LEU A 347 -1.93 29.43 8.50
C LEU A 347 -1.60 29.11 9.97
N PRO A 348 -1.42 30.13 10.83
CA PRO A 348 -1.34 29.93 12.28
C PRO A 348 -2.57 29.20 12.81
N GLU A 349 -2.40 28.29 13.78
CA GLU A 349 -3.48 27.42 14.28
C GLU A 349 -4.75 28.17 14.68
N SER A 350 -4.62 29.32 15.37
CA SER A 350 -5.77 30.16 15.76
C SER A 350 -6.52 30.78 14.58
N GLU A 351 -5.80 31.12 13.51
CA GLU A 351 -6.37 31.67 12.27
C GLU A 351 -7.01 30.55 11.45
N LEU A 352 -6.32 29.41 11.31
CA LEU A 352 -6.83 28.20 10.66
C LEU A 352 -8.17 27.74 11.27
N GLU A 353 -8.28 27.69 12.59
CA GLU A 353 -9.53 27.33 13.28
C GLU A 353 -10.63 28.38 13.10
N GLU A 354 -10.27 29.65 12.92
CA GLU A 354 -11.24 30.71 12.59
C GLU A 354 -11.74 30.58 11.15
N THR A 355 -10.84 30.44 10.18
CA THR A 355 -11.15 30.24 8.76
C THR A 355 -12.02 28.99 8.56
N VAL A 356 -11.68 27.87 9.21
CA VAL A 356 -12.48 26.62 9.18
C VAL A 356 -13.83 26.77 9.86
N ARG A 357 -13.90 27.45 11.02
CA ARG A 357 -15.16 27.70 11.73
C ARG A 357 -16.12 28.57 10.91
N ASN A 358 -15.57 29.56 10.19
CA ASN A 358 -16.31 30.50 9.37
C ASN A 358 -16.63 29.96 7.96
N GLU A 359 -16.11 28.78 7.59
CA GLU A 359 -16.20 28.18 6.25
C GLU A 359 -15.62 29.09 5.14
N ASP A 360 -14.56 29.84 5.46
CA ASP A 360 -13.95 30.81 4.55
C ASP A 360 -12.97 30.13 3.59
N PHE A 361 -13.49 29.73 2.43
CA PHE A 361 -12.70 29.13 1.34
C PHE A 361 -12.23 30.21 0.36
N SER A 362 -11.24 30.99 0.82
CA SER A 362 -10.59 32.06 0.06
C SER A 362 -9.88 31.54 -1.20
N GLU A 363 -9.47 32.45 -2.10
CA GLU A 363 -8.72 32.07 -3.31
C GLU A 363 -7.41 31.36 -2.97
N ASP A 364 -6.65 31.86 -1.99
CA ASP A 364 -5.41 31.22 -1.52
C ASP A 364 -5.66 29.81 -0.94
N ALA A 365 -6.71 29.64 -0.12
CA ALA A 365 -7.06 28.34 0.44
C ALA A 365 -7.56 27.36 -0.63
N ARG A 366 -8.26 27.86 -1.66
CA ARG A 366 -8.76 27.08 -2.80
C ARG A 366 -7.64 26.63 -3.71
N ASP A 367 -6.69 27.49 -4.04
CA ASP A 367 -5.53 27.13 -4.86
C ASP A 367 -4.63 26.13 -4.14
N ALA A 368 -4.41 26.32 -2.83
CA ALA A 368 -3.67 25.38 -2.00
C ALA A 368 -4.35 24.01 -1.87
N TYR A 369 -5.66 23.96 -1.61
CA TYR A 369 -6.42 22.70 -1.67
C TYR A 369 -6.44 22.12 -3.10
N GLY A 370 -6.36 22.98 -4.11
CA GLY A 370 -6.09 22.61 -5.49
C GLY A 370 -4.79 21.82 -5.65
N GLU A 371 -3.70 22.19 -4.98
CA GLU A 371 -2.45 21.43 -5.04
C GLU A 371 -2.50 20.13 -4.23
N VAL A 372 -3.18 20.11 -3.08
CA VAL A 372 -3.49 18.84 -2.38
C VAL A 372 -4.19 17.86 -3.31
N THR A 373 -5.26 18.31 -3.99
CA THR A 373 -6.04 17.44 -4.88
C THR A 373 -5.35 17.13 -6.22
N ASN A 374 -4.35 17.92 -6.61
CA ASN A 374 -3.45 17.60 -7.72
C ASN A 374 -2.55 16.39 -7.39
N ILE A 375 -2.02 16.34 -6.16
CA ILE A 375 -1.28 15.17 -5.64
C ILE A 375 -2.20 13.94 -5.57
N VAL A 376 -3.45 14.09 -5.10
CA VAL A 376 -4.44 12.99 -5.09
C VAL A 376 -4.64 12.40 -6.50
N ALA A 377 -4.85 13.25 -7.52
CA ALA A 377 -5.00 12.82 -8.90
C ALA A 377 -3.74 12.11 -9.45
N GLY A 378 -2.55 12.62 -9.12
CA GLY A 378 -1.28 11.97 -9.45
C GLY A 378 -1.10 10.59 -8.81
N VAL A 379 -1.52 10.44 -7.55
CA VAL A 379 -1.53 9.15 -6.84
C VAL A 379 -2.45 8.15 -7.51
N PHE A 380 -3.69 8.55 -7.80
CA PHE A 380 -4.67 7.66 -8.43
C PHE A 380 -4.19 7.23 -9.81
N THR A 381 -3.61 8.15 -10.60
CA THR A 381 -2.95 7.84 -11.88
C THR A 381 -1.86 6.77 -11.72
N SER A 382 -0.87 6.99 -10.84
CA SER A 382 0.21 6.02 -10.61
C SER A 382 -0.32 4.65 -10.19
N VAL A 383 -1.29 4.58 -9.28
CA VAL A 383 -1.87 3.30 -8.84
C VAL A 383 -2.62 2.61 -9.98
N PHE A 384 -3.44 3.31 -10.75
CA PHE A 384 -4.17 2.71 -11.88
C PHE A 384 -3.26 2.31 -13.05
N GLU A 385 -2.20 3.06 -13.35
CA GLU A 385 -1.21 2.70 -14.39
C GLU A 385 -0.31 1.53 -13.98
N GLU A 386 0.15 1.51 -12.72
CA GLU A 386 0.98 0.42 -12.18
C GLU A 386 0.17 -0.86 -12.00
N GLN A 387 -1.07 -0.77 -11.51
CA GLN A 387 -1.82 -1.93 -11.04
C GLN A 387 -2.96 -2.37 -11.97
N SER A 388 -3.60 -1.52 -12.77
CA SER A 388 -4.74 -1.93 -13.63
C SER A 388 -4.39 -2.16 -15.11
N ARG A 389 -5.23 -2.90 -15.84
CA ARG A 389 -5.23 -2.94 -17.33
C ARG A 389 -5.74 -1.64 -17.94
N LEU A 390 -6.72 -1.03 -17.29
CA LEU A 390 -7.41 0.17 -17.75
C LEU A 390 -6.45 1.36 -17.87
N LYS A 391 -5.34 1.35 -17.10
CA LYS A 391 -4.29 2.39 -17.11
C LYS A 391 -4.89 3.79 -17.11
N LEU A 392 -5.80 4.03 -16.16
CA LEU A 392 -6.52 5.29 -16.07
C LEU A 392 -5.63 6.38 -15.49
N GLY A 393 -5.47 7.46 -16.24
CA GLY A 393 -4.92 8.72 -15.75
C GLY A 393 -6.04 9.63 -15.25
N PHE A 394 -5.82 10.27 -14.11
CA PHE A 394 -6.70 11.23 -13.47
C PHE A 394 -6.04 12.61 -13.55
N VAL A 395 -6.70 13.57 -14.20
CA VAL A 395 -6.18 14.94 -14.36
C VAL A 395 -7.13 15.92 -13.68
N LYS A 396 -6.68 16.58 -12.60
CA LYS A 396 -7.44 17.67 -11.94
C LYS A 396 -7.80 18.76 -12.96
N THR A 397 -9.09 19.02 -13.16
CA THR A 397 -9.59 20.07 -14.06
C THR A 397 -10.19 21.26 -13.32
N ALA A 398 -10.92 21.02 -12.23
CA ALA A 398 -11.56 22.06 -11.43
C ALA A 398 -11.68 21.67 -9.94
N VAL A 399 -11.82 22.68 -9.09
CA VAL A 399 -12.13 22.57 -7.66
C VAL A 399 -13.20 23.61 -7.35
N GLU A 400 -14.40 23.22 -6.96
CA GLU A 400 -15.53 24.13 -6.75
C GLU A 400 -16.43 23.76 -5.57
N PRO A 401 -17.01 24.74 -4.85
CA PRO A 401 -17.98 24.49 -3.81
C PRO A 401 -19.32 24.05 -4.40
N VAL A 402 -19.86 22.94 -3.89
CA VAL A 402 -21.15 22.38 -4.26
C VAL A 402 -22.04 22.19 -3.05
N SER A 403 -23.35 22.13 -3.28
CA SER A 403 -24.34 21.78 -2.27
C SER A 403 -25.19 20.66 -2.89
N PRO A 404 -24.97 19.39 -2.51
CA PRO A 404 -25.62 18.23 -3.15
C PRO A 404 -27.13 18.37 -3.22
N ALA A 405 -27.78 18.83 -2.15
CA ALA A 405 -29.21 19.13 -2.08
C ALA A 405 -29.72 20.25 -3.02
N LYS A 406 -28.87 20.84 -3.86
CA LYS A 406 -29.23 21.78 -4.94
C LYS A 406 -28.92 21.25 -6.34
N ILE A 407 -28.33 20.07 -6.46
CA ILE A 407 -28.04 19.43 -7.74
C ILE A 407 -29.32 18.76 -8.21
N ASP A 408 -29.74 19.04 -9.43
CA ASP A 408 -30.81 18.29 -10.10
C ASP A 408 -30.28 16.88 -10.41
N PRO A 409 -30.90 15.80 -9.89
CA PRO A 409 -30.45 14.44 -10.12
C PRO A 409 -30.62 14.01 -11.59
N GLU A 410 -31.59 14.58 -12.30
CA GLU A 410 -31.95 14.16 -13.65
C GLU A 410 -31.16 14.90 -14.74
N ALA A 411 -30.73 16.13 -14.46
CA ALA A 411 -29.91 16.92 -15.38
C ALA A 411 -28.46 16.42 -15.43
N ASP A 412 -27.77 16.60 -16.57
CA ASP A 412 -26.31 16.43 -16.67
C ASP A 412 -25.51 17.62 -16.09
N GLU A 413 -26.20 18.58 -15.46
CA GLU A 413 -25.57 19.75 -14.84
C GLU A 413 -24.81 19.37 -13.55
N VAL A 414 -23.69 20.07 -13.30
CA VAL A 414 -22.64 19.76 -12.31
C VAL A 414 -21.84 18.49 -12.62
N PHE A 415 -22.50 17.36 -12.86
CA PHE A 415 -21.93 16.12 -13.39
C PHE A 415 -23.02 15.25 -14.05
N ALA A 416 -22.63 14.37 -14.97
CA ALA A 416 -23.56 13.59 -15.79
C ALA A 416 -24.50 12.67 -14.99
N ASN A 417 -25.74 12.50 -15.46
CA ASN A 417 -26.67 11.53 -14.92
C ASN A 417 -26.34 10.13 -15.49
N GLN A 418 -25.54 9.37 -14.75
CA GLN A 418 -25.12 8.01 -15.12
C GLN A 418 -24.83 7.16 -13.87
N ALA A 419 -24.54 5.87 -14.08
CA ALA A 419 -24.07 4.97 -13.04
C ALA A 419 -22.63 5.32 -12.60
N TYR A 420 -22.42 5.43 -11.29
CA TYR A 420 -21.12 5.64 -10.67
C TYR A 420 -20.75 4.47 -9.75
N TYR A 421 -19.46 4.24 -9.59
CA TYR A 421 -18.91 3.48 -8.48
C TYR A 421 -18.36 4.48 -7.46
N LEU A 422 -18.91 4.41 -6.25
CA LEU A 422 -18.60 5.28 -5.12
C LEU A 422 -17.64 4.55 -4.18
N SER A 423 -16.53 5.20 -3.84
CA SER A 423 -15.60 4.76 -2.80
C SER A 423 -15.62 5.75 -1.65
N LEU A 424 -15.90 5.24 -0.44
CA LEU A 424 -15.99 6.00 0.79
C LEU A 424 -14.77 5.76 1.68
N GLY A 425 -14.30 6.82 2.33
CA GLY A 425 -13.31 6.73 3.39
C GLY A 425 -13.49 7.79 4.46
N GLU A 426 -12.92 7.53 5.63
CA GLU A 426 -12.82 8.50 6.73
C GLU A 426 -11.40 9.06 6.80
N MET A 427 -11.28 10.37 6.97
CA MET A 427 -10.01 11.10 6.99
C MET A 427 -9.67 11.56 8.41
N ARG A 428 -8.42 11.40 8.81
CA ARG A 428 -7.90 11.94 10.07
C ARG A 428 -6.52 12.56 9.84
N TYR A 429 -6.31 13.80 10.27
CA TYR A 429 -5.03 14.49 10.14
C TYR A 429 -4.50 14.93 11.49
N ASN A 430 -3.31 14.47 11.90
CA ASN A 430 -2.72 14.74 13.21
C ASN A 430 -3.74 14.52 14.35
N GLU A 431 -4.35 13.33 14.38
CA GLU A 431 -5.43 12.92 15.29
C GLU A 431 -6.79 13.63 15.11
N ARG A 432 -6.86 14.78 14.42
CA ARG A 432 -8.12 15.50 14.11
C ARG A 432 -8.96 14.74 13.09
N ASP A 433 -10.20 14.47 13.43
CA ASP A 433 -11.21 13.99 12.49
C ASP A 433 -11.52 15.05 11.42
N LEU A 434 -11.39 14.67 10.14
CA LEU A 434 -11.68 15.48 8.96
C LEU A 434 -12.92 14.99 8.21
N GLY A 435 -13.68 14.06 8.78
CA GLY A 435 -14.92 13.55 8.19
C GLY A 435 -14.68 12.67 6.96
N ARG A 436 -15.60 12.77 6.00
CA ARG A 436 -15.69 11.81 4.88
C ARG A 436 -14.99 12.28 3.62
N LEU A 437 -14.35 11.34 2.96
CA LEU A 437 -13.89 11.39 1.59
C LEU A 437 -14.80 10.54 0.72
N GLN A 438 -15.22 11.06 -0.43
CA GLN A 438 -16.07 10.35 -1.37
C GLN A 438 -15.49 10.47 -2.78
N LEU A 439 -15.11 9.35 -3.40
CA LEU A 439 -14.63 9.31 -4.78
C LEU A 439 -15.69 8.65 -5.67
N LEU A 440 -16.20 9.38 -6.65
CA LEU A 440 -17.08 8.87 -7.70
C LEU A 440 -16.29 8.67 -8.98
N VAL A 441 -16.34 7.46 -9.54
CA VAL A 441 -15.80 7.12 -10.86
C VAL A 441 -16.93 6.51 -11.69
N PRO A 442 -17.12 6.85 -12.98
CA PRO A 442 -18.21 6.28 -13.77
C PRO A 442 -18.11 4.75 -13.81
N ALA A 443 -19.19 4.05 -13.47
CA ALA A 443 -19.19 2.60 -13.33
C ALA A 443 -18.76 1.91 -14.65
N ARG A 444 -19.11 2.51 -15.79
CA ARG A 444 -18.70 2.09 -17.14
C ARG A 444 -17.19 2.04 -17.35
N VAL A 445 -16.46 3.00 -16.78
CA VAL A 445 -15.00 3.11 -16.93
C VAL A 445 -14.29 2.05 -16.09
N LEU A 446 -14.94 1.57 -15.02
CA LEU A 446 -14.47 0.48 -14.17
C LEU A 446 -15.05 -0.89 -14.55
N GLU A 447 -15.88 -0.95 -15.59
CA GLU A 447 -16.59 -2.15 -16.06
C GLU A 447 -17.60 -2.74 -15.04
N LEU A 448 -18.25 -1.87 -14.26
CA LEU A 448 -19.13 -2.21 -13.13
C LEU A 448 -20.62 -1.81 -13.31
N GLU A 449 -21.05 -1.35 -14.49
CA GLU A 449 -22.44 -0.88 -14.72
C GLU A 449 -23.52 -1.91 -14.33
N GLY A 450 -23.24 -3.20 -14.52
CA GLY A 450 -24.18 -4.27 -14.21
C GLY A 450 -24.47 -4.45 -12.71
N LEU A 451 -23.72 -3.81 -11.80
CA LEU A 451 -24.03 -3.86 -10.36
C LEU A 451 -25.39 -3.22 -10.03
N LEU A 452 -25.74 -2.10 -10.68
CA LEU A 452 -27.04 -1.45 -10.45
C LEU A 452 -28.21 -2.23 -11.06
N ALA A 453 -27.97 -3.02 -12.10
CA ALA A 453 -28.98 -3.86 -12.74
C ALA A 453 -29.36 -5.10 -11.92
N HIS A 454 -28.67 -5.37 -10.80
CA HIS A 454 -28.87 -6.53 -9.94
C HIS A 454 -29.31 -6.16 -8.50
N GLY A 455 -29.68 -4.90 -8.25
CA GLY A 455 -29.92 -4.36 -6.89
C GLY A 455 -31.33 -4.52 -6.29
N GLU A 456 -32.32 -5.08 -7.00
CA GLU A 456 -33.72 -5.12 -6.50
C GLU A 456 -34.11 -6.37 -5.69
N GLU A 457 -33.25 -7.40 -5.59
CA GLU A 457 -33.54 -8.63 -4.83
C GLU A 457 -32.44 -8.97 -3.79
N GLU A 458 -32.29 -8.16 -2.74
CA GLU A 458 -32.06 -8.66 -1.36
C GLU A 458 -32.13 -7.52 -0.31
N ALA A 459 -33.32 -7.29 0.24
CA ALA A 459 -33.52 -6.45 1.43
C ALA A 459 -33.95 -7.33 2.63
N PRO A 460 -33.06 -7.61 3.60
CA PRO A 460 -33.42 -8.30 4.84
C PRO A 460 -34.23 -7.38 5.76
N SER A 461 -35.51 -7.69 5.89
CA SER A 461 -36.45 -7.01 6.80
C SER A 461 -36.20 -7.40 8.27
N GLY A 462 -36.11 -6.37 9.14
CA GLY A 462 -36.45 -6.46 10.57
C GLY A 462 -35.36 -7.03 11.50
N GLY A 463 -35.14 -6.46 12.69
CA GLY A 463 -35.83 -5.30 13.26
C GLY A 463 -35.24 -4.86 14.61
N GLU A 464 -35.68 -3.69 15.06
CA GLU A 464 -35.25 -3.09 16.33
C GLU A 464 -35.69 -3.90 17.55
N THR A 465 -34.93 -3.79 18.64
CA THR A 465 -35.57 -3.74 19.96
C THR A 465 -34.75 -2.88 20.93
N ALA A 466 -35.21 -1.65 21.15
CA ALA A 466 -34.72 -0.83 22.26
C ALA A 466 -35.29 -1.34 23.58
N THR A 467 -34.55 -1.20 24.69
CA THR A 467 -35.16 -1.17 26.02
C THR A 467 -34.40 -0.24 26.96
N THR A 468 -35.14 0.45 27.81
CA THR A 468 -34.75 1.69 28.49
C THR A 468 -34.07 1.49 29.85
N ALA A 469 -33.38 2.55 30.27
CA ALA A 469 -32.71 2.66 31.57
C ALA A 469 -33.68 2.63 32.77
N THR A 470 -33.14 2.37 33.96
CA THR A 470 -33.64 2.93 35.22
C THR A 470 -32.50 3.14 36.21
N ALA A 471 -32.52 4.26 36.93
CA ALA A 471 -31.48 4.65 37.88
C ALA A 471 -32.00 4.58 39.33
N THR A 472 -31.13 4.23 40.27
CA THR A 472 -31.30 4.56 41.70
C THR A 472 -29.96 4.61 42.45
N ALA A 473 -29.67 5.75 43.06
CA ALA A 473 -28.75 5.93 44.19
C ALA A 473 -29.59 5.93 45.51
N PRO A 474 -29.10 6.19 46.76
CA PRO A 474 -27.82 6.81 47.14
C PRO A 474 -27.13 6.33 48.47
N SER A 475 -26.04 7.04 48.83
CA SER A 475 -25.44 7.17 50.19
C SER A 475 -24.57 6.00 50.71
N GLY A 476 -23.41 6.20 51.36
CA GLY A 476 -22.64 7.41 51.68
C GLY A 476 -21.56 7.20 52.77
N LYS A 477 -20.71 8.23 53.00
CA LYS A 477 -19.68 8.41 54.07
C LYS A 477 -18.24 7.85 53.89
N ALA A 478 -17.29 8.80 53.94
CA ALA A 478 -15.92 8.70 54.46
C ALA A 478 -15.94 9.02 56.00
N PRO A 479 -14.82 9.15 56.78
CA PRO A 479 -13.40 9.25 56.39
C PRO A 479 -12.36 8.57 57.34
N ALA A 480 -11.05 8.82 57.05
CA ALA A 480 -9.94 9.12 57.99
C ALA A 480 -8.66 8.26 57.87
N ALA A 481 -7.51 8.93 57.83
CA ALA A 481 -6.16 8.38 58.06
C ALA A 481 -5.77 8.55 59.56
N PRO A 482 -4.58 8.06 60.02
CA PRO A 482 -3.44 9.00 60.06
C PRO A 482 -2.01 8.40 59.97
N SER A 483 -1.05 9.29 59.61
CA SER A 483 0.37 9.39 60.06
C SER A 483 1.28 8.15 60.25
N GLY A 484 2.44 8.16 59.57
CA GLY A 484 3.62 7.34 59.94
C GLY A 484 4.65 8.12 60.78
N PRO A 485 5.91 7.64 60.87
CA PRO A 485 7.06 8.51 61.11
C PRO A 485 8.28 8.24 60.19
N ALA A 486 9.04 9.29 59.92
CA ALA A 486 10.43 9.27 59.43
C ALA A 486 11.35 9.80 60.57
N PRO A 487 12.67 10.09 60.40
CA PRO A 487 13.57 9.82 59.26
C PRO A 487 14.95 9.24 59.67
N LEU A 488 15.80 8.91 58.69
CA LEU A 488 17.27 9.02 58.81
C LEU A 488 17.83 9.64 57.51
N ARG A 489 18.91 10.40 57.63
CA ARG A 489 19.28 11.48 56.68
C ARG A 489 20.72 11.32 56.18
N GLU A 490 20.86 11.03 54.90
CA GLU A 490 22.03 11.28 54.03
C GLU A 490 21.55 10.99 52.59
N LYS A 491 21.94 11.71 51.53
CA LYS A 491 22.91 12.80 51.35
C LYS A 491 22.33 13.72 50.25
N THR A 492 22.59 15.02 50.28
CA THR A 492 21.96 15.97 49.35
C THR A 492 22.29 15.63 47.90
N ALA A 493 21.31 15.16 47.12
CA ALA A 493 21.45 14.98 45.68
C ALA A 493 21.16 16.32 44.99
N GLU A 494 22.13 16.80 44.22
CA GLU A 494 22.09 18.10 43.54
C GLU A 494 20.91 18.17 42.55
N SER A 495 20.26 19.32 42.49
CA SER A 495 19.16 19.61 41.55
C SER A 495 19.74 19.79 40.16
N VAL A 496 19.66 18.76 39.30
CA VAL A 496 20.08 18.87 37.89
C VAL A 496 18.92 19.44 37.06
N ASP A 497 19.13 20.62 36.47
CA ASP A 497 18.13 21.32 35.66
C ASP A 497 18.35 21.12 34.15
N VAL A 498 19.58 20.83 33.72
CA VAL A 498 19.94 20.70 32.29
C VAL A 498 20.78 19.44 32.04
N LEU A 499 20.47 18.66 31.00
CA LEU A 499 21.35 17.60 30.50
C LEU A 499 22.10 18.05 29.26
N ILE A 500 23.33 17.55 29.10
CA ILE A 500 24.14 17.71 27.89
C ILE A 500 24.52 16.29 27.43
N PHE A 501 23.96 15.82 26.32
CA PHE A 501 24.46 14.63 25.64
C PHE A 501 25.53 15.05 24.64
N THR A 502 26.70 14.40 24.64
CA THR A 502 27.81 14.79 23.76
C THR A 502 28.60 13.63 23.16
N ASP A 503 29.23 13.90 22.01
CA ASP A 503 30.48 13.27 21.55
C ASP A 503 31.64 14.28 21.33
N ASP A 504 31.41 15.57 21.61
CA ASP A 504 32.42 16.65 21.69
C ASP A 504 32.55 17.13 23.15
N ASP A 505 33.45 16.50 23.92
CA ASP A 505 33.72 16.91 25.31
C ASP A 505 34.24 18.37 25.43
N PRO A 506 35.15 18.88 24.56
CA PRO A 506 35.61 20.28 24.61
C PRO A 506 34.54 21.37 24.37
N GLU A 507 33.55 21.13 23.53
CA GLU A 507 32.42 22.05 23.31
C GLU A 507 31.38 21.89 24.42
N ALA A 508 31.03 20.65 24.80
CA ALA A 508 30.11 20.39 25.91
C ALA A 508 30.61 21.00 27.23
N GLY A 509 31.92 20.93 27.50
CA GLY A 509 32.55 21.61 28.63
C GLY A 509 32.41 23.14 28.60
N ARG A 510 32.44 23.77 27.42
CA ARG A 510 32.21 25.22 27.27
C ARG A 510 30.75 25.58 27.50
N ILE A 511 29.82 24.79 26.97
CA ILE A 511 28.37 24.96 27.19
C ILE A 511 28.02 24.77 28.68
N ALA A 512 28.58 23.76 29.33
CA ALA A 512 28.43 23.52 30.78
C ALA A 512 28.90 24.72 31.63
N ASN A 513 30.11 25.24 31.38
CA ASN A 513 30.61 26.43 32.10
C ASN A 513 29.71 27.66 31.89
N ALA A 514 29.14 27.85 30.69
CA ALA A 514 28.20 28.94 30.44
C ALA A 514 26.85 28.78 31.17
N LEU A 515 26.35 27.54 31.28
CA LEU A 515 25.15 27.19 32.04
C LEU A 515 25.34 27.38 33.54
N GLU A 516 26.48 26.96 34.10
CA GLU A 516 26.83 27.15 35.52
C GLU A 516 26.94 28.65 35.87
N VAL A 517 27.57 29.46 35.01
CA VAL A 517 27.64 30.92 35.18
C VAL A 517 26.26 31.59 35.06
N ALA A 518 25.32 30.97 34.33
CA ALA A 518 23.92 31.39 34.27
C ALA A 518 23.06 30.85 35.43
N GLY A 519 23.64 30.05 36.34
CA GLY A 519 22.97 29.55 37.55
C GLY A 519 22.27 28.20 37.42
N TYR A 520 22.43 27.49 36.29
CA TYR A 520 21.87 26.15 36.07
C TYR A 520 22.88 25.07 36.44
N ALA A 521 22.43 24.03 37.13
CA ALA A 521 23.23 22.82 37.32
C ALA A 521 23.05 21.88 36.12
N CYS A 522 24.14 21.64 35.40
CA CYS A 522 24.17 20.78 34.23
C CYS A 522 24.86 19.43 34.49
N ARG A 523 24.47 18.39 33.75
CA ARG A 523 25.17 17.11 33.74
C ARG A 523 25.51 16.68 32.31
N ILE A 524 26.80 16.44 32.06
CA ILE A 524 27.31 15.89 30.79
C ILE A 524 27.16 14.36 30.80
N LEU A 525 26.72 13.80 29.67
CA LEU A 525 26.52 12.38 29.37
C LEU A 525 27.07 12.11 27.96
N HIS A 526 27.63 10.92 27.72
CA HIS A 526 28.08 10.53 26.39
C HIS A 526 26.92 9.90 25.60
N PHE A 527 26.96 9.93 24.25
CA PHE A 527 26.01 9.21 23.37
C PHE A 527 25.90 7.68 23.58
N LYS A 528 26.69 7.11 24.50
CA LYS A 528 26.66 5.68 24.85
C LYS A 528 25.93 5.42 26.18
N ASP A 529 25.58 6.47 26.92
CA ASP A 529 24.90 6.36 28.21
C ASP A 529 23.38 6.10 28.03
N PRO A 530 22.73 5.43 29.00
CA PRO A 530 21.32 5.06 28.89
C PRO A 530 20.39 6.28 29.09
N VAL A 531 19.92 6.84 27.98
CA VAL A 531 19.01 7.99 27.91
C VAL A 531 17.80 7.84 28.84
N ASN A 532 17.05 6.75 28.72
CA ASN A 532 15.78 6.53 29.43
C ASN A 532 15.93 6.45 30.96
N THR A 533 17.13 6.15 31.48
CA THR A 533 17.38 6.08 32.93
C THR A 533 17.81 7.43 33.52
N MET A 534 18.24 8.36 32.67
CA MET A 534 18.71 9.70 33.07
C MET A 534 17.63 10.78 32.90
N LEU A 535 16.66 10.57 32.01
CA LEU A 535 15.54 11.49 31.80
C LEU A 535 14.53 11.42 32.96
N THR A 536 14.58 12.41 33.84
CA THR A 536 13.62 12.59 34.96
C THR A 536 12.84 13.89 34.81
N SER A 537 11.65 13.96 35.41
CA SER A 537 10.75 15.13 35.37
C SER A 537 11.29 16.42 36.03
N ARG A 538 12.55 16.43 36.47
CA ARG A 538 13.25 17.62 36.99
C ARG A 538 14.08 18.34 35.94
N ILE A 539 14.38 17.67 34.82
CA ILE A 539 15.12 18.27 33.72
C ILE A 539 14.22 19.29 33.04
N GLN A 540 14.77 20.47 32.79
CA GLN A 540 14.07 21.59 32.17
C GLN A 540 14.47 21.75 30.70
N MET A 541 15.68 21.35 30.31
CA MET A 541 16.25 21.46 28.96
C MET A 541 17.34 20.41 28.69
N ILE A 542 17.54 20.08 27.42
CA ILE A 542 18.61 19.19 26.96
C ILE A 542 19.41 19.87 25.84
N PHE A 543 20.74 19.82 25.91
CA PHE A 543 21.62 20.07 24.78
C PHE A 543 22.11 18.74 24.19
N LEU A 544 22.12 18.64 22.87
CA LEU A 544 22.74 17.55 22.12
C LEU A 544 23.93 18.13 21.35
N VAL A 545 25.14 17.94 21.86
CA VAL A 545 26.37 18.52 21.33
C VAL A 545 27.07 17.49 20.45
N MET A 546 27.28 17.83 19.18
CA MET A 546 27.86 16.94 18.18
C MET A 546 29.20 17.50 17.68
N GLN A 547 30.23 16.67 17.66
CA GLN A 547 31.52 17.01 17.05
C GLN A 547 31.36 17.24 15.53
N GLU A 548 30.54 16.43 14.88
CA GLU A 548 30.07 16.61 13.51
C GLU A 548 28.59 16.22 13.41
N VAL A 549 27.78 17.01 12.69
CA VAL A 549 26.34 16.75 12.54
C VAL A 549 26.14 15.48 11.69
N SER A 550 25.80 14.38 12.37
CA SER A 550 25.85 13.03 11.81
C SER A 550 24.60 12.20 12.16
N GLU A 551 24.41 11.08 11.46
CA GLU A 551 23.33 10.12 11.75
C GLU A 551 23.37 9.58 13.18
N GLN A 552 24.55 9.50 13.81
CA GLN A 552 24.69 9.08 15.21
C GLN A 552 24.09 10.12 16.16
N GLY A 553 24.35 11.41 15.92
CA GLY A 553 23.73 12.51 16.65
C GLY A 553 22.22 12.57 16.43
N PHE A 554 21.76 12.41 15.18
CA PHE A 554 20.33 12.31 14.87
C PHE A 554 19.65 11.10 15.55
N GLY A 555 20.29 9.94 15.59
CA GLY A 555 19.81 8.78 16.33
C GLY A 555 19.72 9.03 17.84
N MET A 556 20.55 9.92 18.39
CA MET A 556 20.43 10.38 19.78
C MET A 556 19.26 11.37 19.97
N ALA A 557 19.05 12.30 19.03
CA ALA A 557 17.88 13.18 19.03
C ALA A 557 16.56 12.37 19.04
N ILE A 558 16.45 11.35 18.16
CA ILE A 558 15.30 10.44 18.11
C ILE A 558 15.11 9.72 19.45
N LYS A 559 16.18 9.22 20.08
CA LYS A 559 16.09 8.53 21.39
C LYS A 559 15.61 9.47 22.50
N ILE A 560 16.07 10.72 22.50
CA ILE A 560 15.68 11.74 23.48
C ILE A 560 14.21 12.14 23.29
N SER A 561 13.76 12.40 22.06
CA SER A 561 12.38 12.77 21.77
C SER A 561 11.39 11.60 21.98
N SER A 562 11.78 10.38 21.59
CA SER A 562 10.97 9.16 21.79
C SER A 562 10.82 8.75 23.26
N ALA A 563 11.62 9.32 24.18
CA ALA A 563 11.45 9.10 25.62
C ALA A 563 10.25 9.86 26.22
N GLY A 564 9.55 10.69 25.43
CA GLY A 564 8.27 11.31 25.80
C GLY A 564 8.36 12.41 26.86
N LEU A 565 9.55 12.93 27.16
CA LEU A 565 9.74 14.03 28.11
C LEU A 565 9.56 15.39 27.39
N PRO A 566 8.59 16.24 27.76
CA PRO A 566 8.29 17.48 27.04
C PRO A 566 9.25 18.62 27.41
N VAL A 567 10.55 18.43 27.16
CA VAL A 567 11.64 19.40 27.42
C VAL A 567 12.25 19.90 26.11
N PRO A 568 12.71 21.17 26.03
CA PRO A 568 13.38 21.68 24.84
C PRO A 568 14.70 20.94 24.58
N LEU A 569 14.92 20.54 23.34
CA LEU A 569 16.15 19.90 22.85
C LEU A 569 16.87 20.85 21.90
N VAL A 570 18.02 21.38 22.32
CA VAL A 570 18.88 22.24 21.49
C VAL A 570 19.97 21.39 20.85
N ALA A 571 19.99 21.27 19.52
CA ALA A 571 21.03 20.55 18.80
C ALA A 571 22.20 21.49 18.48
N ALA A 572 23.38 21.20 19.03
CA ALA A 572 24.61 21.96 18.85
C ALA A 572 25.59 21.19 17.95
N GLY A 573 26.20 21.86 16.97
CA GLY A 573 27.18 21.25 16.07
C GLY A 573 27.71 22.21 15.00
N PRO A 574 28.74 21.81 14.25
CA PRO A 574 29.31 22.63 13.18
C PRO A 574 28.58 22.44 11.84
N ALA A 575 28.82 23.35 10.89
CA ALA A 575 28.47 23.20 9.47
C ALA A 575 26.99 22.88 9.15
N TRP A 576 26.05 23.43 9.93
CA TRP A 576 24.61 23.29 9.68
C TRP A 576 24.19 23.75 8.29
N THR A 577 23.55 22.86 7.53
CA THR A 577 22.87 23.17 6.26
C THR A 577 21.35 23.09 6.43
N ARG A 578 20.59 23.70 5.50
CA ARG A 578 19.11 23.68 5.55
C ARG A 578 18.55 22.26 5.69
N THR A 579 19.11 21.29 4.97
CA THR A 579 18.69 19.87 5.04
C THR A 579 18.98 19.26 6.40
N LEU A 580 20.15 19.52 6.99
CA LEU A 580 20.52 19.02 8.32
C LEU A 580 19.67 19.66 9.43
N VAL A 581 19.34 20.95 9.33
CA VAL A 581 18.43 21.63 10.26
C VAL A 581 17.02 21.04 10.19
N LEU A 582 16.46 20.87 8.99
CA LEU A 582 15.15 20.21 8.83
C LEU A 582 15.15 18.78 9.38
N LYS A 583 16.27 18.05 9.23
CA LYS A 583 16.45 16.72 9.80
C LYS A 583 16.54 16.71 11.33
N ALA A 584 17.24 17.68 11.93
CA ALA A 584 17.27 17.86 13.39
C ALA A 584 15.87 18.15 13.96
N VAL A 585 15.13 19.05 13.33
CA VAL A 585 13.77 19.43 13.74
C VAL A 585 12.80 18.25 13.60
N LYS A 586 12.86 17.50 12.49
CA LYS A 586 12.10 16.25 12.29
C LYS A 586 12.31 15.23 13.43
N TYR A 587 13.48 15.25 14.08
CA TYR A 587 13.83 14.33 15.17
C TYR A 587 13.66 14.93 16.57
N GLY A 588 13.05 16.11 16.69
CA GLY A 588 12.64 16.72 17.95
C GLY A 588 13.57 17.80 18.50
N ALA A 589 14.59 18.24 17.75
CA ALA A 589 15.33 19.44 18.12
C ALA A 589 14.46 20.69 17.93
N CYS A 590 14.25 21.48 18.98
CA CYS A 590 13.44 22.70 18.92
C CYS A 590 14.27 23.94 18.55
N ASP A 591 15.59 23.87 18.68
CA ASP A 591 16.50 24.97 18.36
C ASP A 591 17.89 24.43 17.96
N ILE A 592 18.65 25.24 17.22
CA ILE A 592 19.97 24.91 16.68
C ILE A 592 21.03 25.87 17.22
N LEU A 593 22.14 25.34 17.70
CA LEU A 593 23.33 26.08 18.11
C LEU A 593 24.50 25.75 17.18
N ILE A 594 25.11 26.78 16.59
CA ILE A 594 26.29 26.59 15.74
C ILE A 594 27.53 26.53 16.64
N THR A 595 28.36 25.51 16.48
CA THR A 595 29.61 25.35 17.23
C THR A 595 30.83 25.69 16.35
N PRO A 596 31.91 26.26 16.91
CA PRO A 596 32.10 26.62 18.31
C PRO A 596 31.25 27.83 18.73
N SER A 597 30.54 27.68 19.84
CA SER A 597 29.54 28.64 20.34
C SER A 597 30.13 29.65 21.32
N SER A 598 29.58 30.88 21.33
CA SER A 598 29.94 31.90 22.32
C SER A 598 29.01 31.86 23.54
N PRO A 599 29.44 32.40 24.70
CA PRO A 599 28.56 32.56 25.86
C PRO A 599 27.34 33.47 25.63
N GLY A 600 27.34 34.27 24.56
CA GLY A 600 26.18 35.04 24.12
C GLY A 600 25.13 34.14 23.47
N ASP A 601 25.56 33.34 22.50
CA ASP A 601 24.68 32.42 21.74
C ASP A 601 24.04 31.40 22.67
N ILE A 602 24.81 30.83 23.61
CA ILE A 602 24.29 29.87 24.61
C ILE A 602 23.22 30.53 25.49
N ARG A 603 23.42 31.79 25.92
CA ARG A 603 22.42 32.54 26.71
C ARG A 603 21.14 32.78 25.91
N GLU A 604 21.25 33.14 24.64
CA GLU A 604 20.09 33.32 23.76
C GLU A 604 19.24 32.03 23.66
N LYS A 605 19.89 30.86 23.53
CA LYS A 605 19.19 29.55 23.50
C LYS A 605 18.49 29.22 24.81
N ILE A 606 19.12 29.53 25.95
CA ILE A 606 18.52 29.39 27.29
C ILE A 606 17.27 30.27 27.39
N GLU A 607 17.38 31.57 27.10
CA GLU A 607 16.29 32.54 27.23
C GLU A 607 15.10 32.21 26.30
N ASN A 608 15.36 31.86 25.04
CA ASN A 608 14.31 31.54 24.07
C ASN A 608 13.50 30.29 24.41
N ASN A 609 14.10 29.30 25.08
CA ASN A 609 13.51 27.97 25.23
C ASN A 609 13.08 27.63 26.67
N LEU A 610 13.69 28.24 27.70
CA LEU A 610 13.27 28.04 29.11
C LEU A 610 12.29 29.11 29.60
N VAL A 611 12.50 30.39 29.26
CA VAL A 611 11.68 31.49 29.83
C VAL A 611 10.27 31.52 29.23
N LYS A 612 10.11 31.13 27.96
CA LYS A 612 8.79 31.08 27.28
C LYS A 612 7.84 29.99 27.78
N LYS A 613 8.29 29.07 28.66
CA LYS A 613 7.42 28.04 29.27
C LYS A 613 6.80 28.46 30.61
N ALA A 614 7.13 29.65 31.12
CA ALA A 614 6.64 30.17 32.40
C ALA A 614 5.59 31.30 32.25
N ALA A 615 5.11 31.56 31.03
CA ALA A 615 4.18 32.63 30.67
C ALA A 615 2.94 32.07 29.96
#